data_AF-A0A7C7KNC0-F1
#
_entry.id   AF-A0A7C7KNC0-F1
#
_cell.length_a   1.000
_cell.length_b   1.000
_cell.length_c   1.000
_cell.angle_alpha   90.00
_cell.angle_beta   90.00
_cell.angle_gamma   90.00
#
_symmetry.space_group_name_H-M   'P 1'
#
loop_
_entity.id
_entity.type
_entity.pdbx_description
1 polymer ?
#
loop_
_entity_poly.entity_id
_entity_poly.type
_entity_poly.pdbx_seq_one_letter_code
_entity_poly.pdbx_strand_id
1 'polypeptide(L)'
;MLKKRLTIWAALIGALGLASCGGDPVEQASKDACACLKPLYEKVDAVMGAMKKGDMSALESMRHDMEGNKVCFDKLKAKYPEIDKDKELQQKVSARIEEMCPAPKVLNMGR
;
A
#
# COMPACT_ATOMS: atom_id res chain seq x y z
N MET A 1 27.43 14.58 61.16
CA MET A 1 26.66 13.87 60.12
C MET A 1 27.18 14.27 58.75
N LEU A 2 27.63 13.29 57.97
CA LEU A 2 28.20 13.41 56.62
C LEU A 2 27.15 13.84 55.58
N LYS A 3 27.53 14.74 54.67
CA LYS A 3 27.10 14.77 53.25
C LYS A 3 28.18 15.58 52.50
N LYS A 4 29.33 15.00 52.13
CA LYS A 4 29.60 14.26 50.88
C LYS A 4 28.83 14.89 49.70
N ARG A 5 29.48 15.72 48.86
CA ARG A 5 30.47 15.43 47.80
C ARG A 5 29.78 15.35 46.43
N LEU A 6 30.33 16.16 45.53
CA LEU A 6 30.68 15.83 44.14
C LEU A 6 29.64 15.93 43.01
N THR A 7 30.16 16.58 41.94
CA THR A 7 30.01 16.29 40.49
C THR A 7 28.75 16.71 39.75
N ILE A 8 28.88 17.87 39.09
CA ILE A 8 28.75 18.08 37.63
C ILE A 8 28.32 16.82 36.87
N TRP A 9 27.15 16.85 36.24
CA TRP A 9 26.89 16.16 34.98
C TRP A 9 26.04 17.04 34.07
N ALA A 10 26.62 17.33 32.92
CA ALA A 10 25.93 17.82 31.74
C ALA A 10 24.93 16.78 31.23
N ALA A 11 23.76 17.24 30.80
CA ALA A 11 22.88 16.62 29.81
C ALA A 11 21.70 17.62 29.58
N LEU A 12 21.84 18.71 28.82
CA LEU A 12 21.94 18.75 27.35
C LEU A 12 21.98 17.38 26.70
N ILE A 13 20.79 16.81 26.45
CA ILE A 13 20.38 16.00 25.29
C ILE A 13 18.99 15.45 25.65
N GLY A 14 17.97 15.74 24.84
CA GLY A 14 16.64 15.14 25.01
C GLY A 14 15.46 15.98 24.56
N ALA A 15 15.68 17.15 23.92
CA ALA A 15 14.64 17.72 23.06
C ALA A 15 14.66 16.96 21.73
N LEU A 16 13.47 16.57 21.26
CA LEU A 16 13.18 16.01 19.94
C LEU A 16 13.60 14.55 19.69
N GLY A 17 13.10 13.66 20.54
CA GLY A 17 12.82 12.28 20.16
C GLY A 17 11.32 12.03 20.05
N LEU A 18 10.58 12.88 19.32
CA LEU A 18 9.27 12.47 18.78
C LEU A 18 9.58 11.42 17.72
N ALA A 19 9.85 10.19 18.18
CA ALA A 19 9.74 9.00 17.36
C ALA A 19 8.32 9.04 16.80
N SER A 20 8.22 9.41 15.52
CA SER A 20 7.00 9.33 14.73
C SER A 20 6.32 8.00 15.02
N CYS A 21 5.16 8.05 15.69
CA CYS A 21 4.13 7.02 15.55
C CYS A 21 3.48 7.15 14.15
N GLY A 22 4.30 7.23 13.11
CA GLY A 22 3.88 7.08 11.73
C GLY A 22 4.44 5.74 11.27
N GLY A 23 3.56 4.76 11.04
CA GLY A 23 3.97 3.49 10.45
C GLY A 23 4.74 3.74 9.15
N ASP A 24 5.60 2.79 8.77
CA ASP A 24 6.36 2.86 7.53
C ASP A 24 5.41 3.22 6.35
N PRO A 25 5.65 4.35 5.65
CA PRO A 25 4.73 4.86 4.64
C PRO A 25 4.60 3.89 3.46
N VAL A 26 5.65 3.12 3.16
CA VAL A 26 5.60 2.05 2.17
C VAL A 26 4.62 0.97 2.61
N GLU A 27 4.69 0.50 3.85
CA GLU A 27 3.79 -0.53 4.35
C GLU A 27 2.33 -0.07 4.43
N GLN A 28 2.07 1.18 4.87
CA GLN A 28 0.69 1.71 4.88
C GLN A 28 0.13 1.91 3.46
N ALA A 29 0.93 2.47 2.55
CA ALA A 29 0.52 2.64 1.16
C ALA A 29 0.27 1.27 0.48
N SER A 30 1.06 0.27 0.81
CA SER A 30 0.87 -1.10 0.30
C SER A 30 -0.43 -1.72 0.81
N LYS A 31 -0.75 -1.57 2.09
CA LYS A 31 -2.03 -2.03 2.67
C LYS A 31 -3.23 -1.38 2.00
N ASP A 32 -3.17 -0.07 1.80
CA ASP A 32 -4.27 0.67 1.18
C ASP A 32 -4.40 0.33 -0.31
N ALA A 33 -3.29 0.16 -1.03
CA ALA A 33 -3.31 -0.31 -2.42
C ALA A 33 -3.89 -1.71 -2.54
N CYS A 34 -3.55 -2.62 -1.62
CA CYS A 34 -4.18 -3.94 -1.55
C CYS A 34 -5.69 -3.84 -1.31
N ALA A 35 -6.15 -2.89 -0.48
CA ALA A 35 -7.57 -2.66 -0.27
C ALA A 35 -8.29 -2.17 -1.54
N CYS A 36 -7.63 -1.34 -2.37
CA CYS A 36 -8.16 -0.95 -3.68
C CYS A 36 -8.25 -2.14 -4.65
N LEU A 37 -7.23 -3.01 -4.66
CA LEU A 37 -7.14 -4.14 -5.60
C LEU A 37 -8.03 -5.32 -5.24
N LYS A 38 -8.27 -5.56 -3.94
CA LYS A 38 -9.05 -6.70 -3.45
C LYS A 38 -10.41 -6.91 -4.15
N PRO A 39 -11.30 -5.91 -4.27
CA PRO A 39 -12.60 -6.10 -4.93
C PRO A 39 -12.45 -6.47 -6.42
N LEU A 40 -11.43 -5.95 -7.09
CA LEU A 40 -11.14 -6.28 -8.49
C LEU A 40 -10.64 -7.73 -8.60
N TYR A 41 -9.71 -8.13 -7.73
CA TYR A 41 -9.13 -9.46 -7.72
C TYR A 41 -10.16 -10.56 -7.43
N GLU A 42 -11.11 -10.31 -6.52
CA GLU A 42 -12.19 -11.26 -6.20
C GLU A 42 -13.10 -11.54 -7.42
N LYS A 43 -13.24 -10.57 -8.32
CA LYS A 43 -14.13 -10.69 -9.49
C LYS A 43 -13.43 -11.15 -10.76
N VAL A 44 -12.11 -10.92 -10.86
CA VAL A 44 -11.32 -11.23 -12.05
C VAL A 44 -11.41 -12.69 -12.47
N ASP A 45 -11.38 -13.65 -11.54
CA ASP A 45 -11.49 -15.08 -11.87
C ASP A 45 -12.87 -15.42 -12.45
N ALA A 46 -13.93 -14.83 -11.91
CA ALA A 46 -15.29 -15.02 -12.40
C ALA A 46 -15.48 -14.42 -13.80
N VAL A 47 -14.97 -13.21 -14.03
CA VAL A 47 -15.02 -12.54 -15.33
C VAL A 47 -14.23 -13.32 -16.37
N MET A 48 -13.00 -13.74 -16.04
CA MET A 48 -12.19 -14.54 -16.96
C MET A 48 -12.82 -15.90 -17.26
N GLY A 49 -13.48 -16.51 -16.28
CA GLY A 49 -14.27 -17.74 -16.48
C GLY A 49 -15.47 -17.54 -17.39
N ALA A 50 -16.17 -16.41 -17.28
CA ALA A 50 -17.30 -16.04 -18.12
C ALA A 50 -16.85 -15.72 -19.56
N MET A 51 -15.75 -14.98 -19.72
CA MET A 51 -15.16 -14.67 -21.03
C MET A 51 -14.74 -15.94 -21.78
N LYS A 52 -14.15 -16.92 -21.10
CA LYS A 52 -13.81 -18.23 -21.71
C LYS A 52 -15.03 -18.98 -22.24
N LYS A 53 -16.23 -18.69 -21.72
CA LYS A 53 -17.51 -19.27 -22.14
C LYS A 53 -18.24 -18.40 -23.18
N GLY A 54 -17.63 -17.30 -23.62
CA GLY A 54 -18.21 -16.37 -24.59
C GLY A 54 -19.16 -15.33 -24.00
N ASP A 55 -19.25 -15.23 -22.67
CA ASP A 55 -20.07 -14.21 -22.01
C ASP A 55 -19.30 -12.91 -21.83
N MET A 56 -19.53 -11.98 -22.75
CA MET A 56 -18.91 -10.65 -22.75
C MET A 56 -19.61 -9.65 -21.82
N SER A 57 -20.78 -9.98 -21.27
CA SER A 57 -21.50 -9.09 -20.34
C SER A 57 -20.76 -8.95 -18.99
N ALA A 58 -19.97 -9.96 -18.62
CA ALA A 58 -19.08 -9.93 -17.47
C ALA A 58 -17.99 -8.85 -17.57
N LEU A 59 -17.61 -8.46 -18.79
CA LEU A 59 -16.63 -7.40 -19.03
C LEU A 59 -17.19 -6.02 -18.64
N GLU A 60 -18.48 -5.78 -18.88
CA GLU A 60 -19.13 -4.52 -18.54
C GLU A 60 -19.23 -4.33 -17.03
N SER A 61 -19.52 -5.41 -16.28
CA SER A 61 -19.45 -5.38 -14.82
C SER A 61 -18.04 -5.06 -14.33
N MET A 62 -17.00 -5.62 -14.98
CA MET A 62 -15.61 -5.36 -14.62
C MET A 62 -15.19 -3.92 -14.89
N ARG A 63 -15.77 -3.27 -15.91
CA ARG A 63 -15.46 -1.88 -16.27
C ARG A 63 -15.77 -0.91 -15.13
N HIS A 64 -16.94 -1.04 -14.49
CA HIS A 64 -17.29 -0.21 -13.34
C HIS A 64 -16.36 -0.44 -12.15
N ASP A 65 -15.95 -1.69 -11.91
CA ASP A 65 -14.98 -2.00 -10.86
C ASP A 65 -13.59 -1.42 -11.17
N MET A 66 -13.18 -1.39 -12.44
CA MET A 66 -11.93 -0.74 -12.87
C MET A 66 -11.99 0.78 -12.67
N GLU A 67 -13.12 1.42 -12.95
CA GLU A 67 -13.33 2.84 -12.69
C GLU A 67 -13.26 3.15 -11.19
N GLY A 68 -13.94 2.36 -10.36
CA GLY A 68 -13.87 2.47 -8.90
C GLY A 68 -12.45 2.27 -8.35
N ASN A 69 -11.72 1.29 -8.90
CA ASN A 69 -10.33 1.05 -8.55
C ASN A 69 -9.43 2.24 -8.93
N LYS A 70 -9.63 2.83 -10.12
CA LYS A 70 -8.89 4.04 -10.53
C LYS A 70 -9.11 5.18 -9.54
N VAL A 71 -10.35 5.45 -9.15
CA VAL A 71 -10.68 6.48 -8.14
C VAL A 71 -10.00 6.16 -6.81
N CYS A 72 -9.92 4.89 -6.42
CA CYS A 72 -9.22 4.47 -5.21
C CYS A 72 -7.72 4.81 -5.30
N PHE A 73 -7.05 4.45 -6.40
CA PHE A 73 -5.63 4.77 -6.60
C PHE A 73 -5.35 6.27 -6.71
N ASP A 74 -6.24 7.07 -7.31
CA ASP A 74 -6.10 8.52 -7.34
C ASP A 74 -6.15 9.12 -5.91
N LYS A 75 -6.98 8.57 -5.02
CA LYS A 75 -6.96 8.92 -3.59
C LYS A 75 -5.67 8.50 -2.90
N LEU A 76 -5.08 7.37 -3.28
CA LEU A 76 -3.78 6.95 -2.72
C LEU A 76 -2.66 7.90 -3.12
N LYS A 77 -2.63 8.37 -4.38
CA LYS A 77 -1.65 9.37 -4.82
C LYS A 77 -1.77 10.67 -4.05
N ALA A 78 -3.00 11.11 -3.78
CA ALA A 78 -3.24 12.29 -2.94
C ALA A 78 -2.86 12.06 -1.47
N LYS A 79 -3.02 10.84 -0.95
CA LYS A 79 -2.69 10.47 0.44
C LYS A 79 -1.18 10.28 0.67
N TYR A 80 -0.46 9.81 -0.34
CA TYR A 80 0.98 9.51 -0.29
C TYR A 80 1.75 10.24 -1.42
N PRO A 81 1.74 11.59 -1.44
CA PRO A 81 2.35 12.37 -2.52
C PRO A 81 3.88 12.21 -2.62
N GLU A 82 4.54 11.83 -1.53
CA GLU A 82 5.96 11.49 -1.51
C GLU A 82 6.26 10.19 -2.26
N ILE A 83 5.36 9.21 -2.19
CA ILE A 83 5.47 7.96 -2.95
C ILE A 83 5.14 8.22 -4.42
N ASP A 84 4.12 9.03 -4.73
CA ASP A 84 3.76 9.36 -6.12
C ASP A 84 4.89 10.09 -6.88
N LYS A 85 5.77 10.81 -6.17
CA LYS A 85 6.90 11.54 -6.77
C LYS A 85 8.21 10.75 -6.81
N ASP A 86 8.31 9.66 -6.07
CA ASP A 86 9.55 8.91 -5.89
C ASP A 86 9.43 7.50 -6.48
N LYS A 87 10.23 7.24 -7.54
CA LYS A 87 10.23 5.95 -8.23
C LYS A 87 10.74 4.79 -7.36
N GLU A 88 11.67 5.05 -6.45
CA GLU A 88 12.19 4.01 -5.55
C GLU A 88 11.12 3.61 -4.53
N LEU A 89 10.40 4.59 -3.98
CA LEU A 89 9.27 4.31 -3.09
C LEU A 89 8.14 3.58 -3.82
N GLN A 90 7.85 3.93 -5.07
CA GLN A 90 6.88 3.19 -5.90
C GLN A 90 7.28 1.74 -6.12
N GLN A 91 8.57 1.48 -6.39
CA GLN A 91 9.08 0.12 -6.56
C GLN A 91 8.95 -0.67 -5.25
N LYS A 92 9.29 -0.06 -4.11
CA LYS A 92 9.13 -0.68 -2.79
C LYS A 92 7.67 -1.01 -2.47
N VAL A 93 6.75 -0.08 -2.74
CA VAL A 93 5.31 -0.31 -2.58
C VAL A 93 4.83 -1.41 -3.52
N SER A 94 5.26 -1.41 -4.79
CA SER A 94 4.87 -2.46 -5.75
C SER A 94 5.36 -3.84 -5.32
N ALA A 95 6.62 -3.98 -4.92
CA ALA A 95 7.16 -5.24 -4.43
C ALA A 95 6.41 -5.71 -3.18
N ARG A 96 6.08 -4.79 -2.27
CA ARG A 96 5.34 -5.10 -1.06
C ARG A 96 3.88 -5.49 -1.35
N ILE A 97 3.23 -4.89 -2.33
CA ILE A 97 1.91 -5.29 -2.83
C ILE A 97 1.96 -6.72 -3.38
N GLU A 98 2.97 -7.08 -4.18
CA GLU A 98 3.13 -8.43 -4.71
C GLU A 98 3.24 -9.49 -3.60
N GLU A 99 3.91 -9.16 -2.49
CA GLU A 99 3.98 -10.02 -1.30
C GLU A 99 2.66 -10.07 -0.51
N MET A 100 2.01 -8.93 -0.31
CA MET A 100 0.86 -8.80 0.60
C MET A 100 -0.48 -9.19 -0.02
N CYS A 101 -0.68 -8.90 -1.29
CA CYS A 101 -1.91 -9.20 -2.04
C CYS A 101 -1.56 -9.64 -3.47
N PRO A 102 -1.09 -10.88 -3.64
CA PRO A 102 -0.68 -11.38 -4.94
C PRO A 102 -1.85 -11.34 -5.94
N ALA A 103 -1.54 -10.97 -7.19
CA ALA A 103 -2.52 -10.95 -8.25
C ALA A 103 -3.08 -12.38 -8.51
N PRO A 104 -4.38 -12.50 -8.85
CA PRO A 104 -4.99 -13.77 -9.24
C PRO A 104 -4.19 -14.48 -10.33
N LYS A 105 -4.09 -15.81 -10.23
CA LYS A 105 -3.29 -16.63 -11.16
C LYS A 105 -3.68 -16.41 -12.63
N VAL A 106 -4.95 -16.10 -12.89
CA VAL A 106 -5.47 -15.85 -14.23
C VAL A 106 -4.85 -14.62 -14.90
N LEU A 107 -4.37 -13.64 -14.13
CA LEU A 107 -3.64 -12.47 -14.64
C LEU A 107 -2.15 -12.75 -14.85
N ASN A 108 -1.62 -13.80 -14.20
CA ASN A 108 -0.22 -14.21 -14.33
C ASN A 108 0.02 -15.22 -15.48
N MET A 109 -1.00 -15.63 -16.23
CA MET A 109 -0.89 -16.59 -17.34
C MET A 109 -0.30 -16.00 -18.64
N GLY A 110 0.14 -14.73 -18.64
CA GLY A 110 0.62 -14.03 -19.83
C GLY A 110 2.01 -13.41 -19.70
N ARG A 111 2.80 -13.78 -18.69
CA ARG A 111 4.19 -13.31 -18.51
C ARG A 111 5.18 -14.44 -18.71
#